data_AF-A0A913YQS8-F1
#
_entry.id   AF-A0A913YQS8-F1
#
_cell.length_a   1.000
_cell.length_b   1.000
_cell.length_c   1.000
_cell.angle_alpha   90.00
_cell.angle_beta   90.00
_cell.angle_gamma   90.00
#
_symmetry.space_group_name_H-M   'P 1'
#
loop_
_entity.id
_entity.type
_entity.pdbx_description
1 polymer ?
#
loop_
_entity_poly.entity_id
_entity_poly.type
_entity_poly.pdbx_seq_one_letter_code
_entity_poly.pdbx_strand_id
1 'polypeptide(L)'
;MPLGENQCTEVRAPFGLSITTSVITSLLTVITAPGNFLICIAILKDPNKELRTAFNYLLMNVAISDLLVGAITDPIFVLFHIREALGYPVITWYVLPHMSFFIGCTSSLLSIAMLAIERAIAVNASYHRKLPRKRAIKMSVAIWIFSIAFPCIYFELGYFKFAFIFSILMIIVTFATLCVLNTVATLEYSKITKLFS
;
A
#
# COMPACT_ATOMS: atom_id res chain seq x y z
N MET A 1 28.42 -21.71 12.13
CA MET A 1 27.18 -21.61 12.92
C MET A 1 26.06 -21.29 11.94
N PRO A 2 25.13 -22.21 11.63
CA PRO A 2 24.08 -21.92 10.69
C PRO A 2 23.09 -20.96 11.36
N LEU A 3 22.89 -19.78 10.77
CA LEU A 3 21.75 -18.94 11.11
C LEU A 3 20.48 -19.65 10.64
N GLY A 4 19.52 -19.88 11.54
CA GLY A 4 18.11 -19.89 11.13
C GLY A 4 17.32 -21.18 11.22
N GLU A 5 17.69 -22.14 12.06
CA GLU A 5 16.78 -23.27 12.35
C GLU A 5 16.66 -23.46 13.87
N ASN A 6 15.51 -23.02 14.42
CA ASN A 6 14.91 -23.52 15.67
C ASN A 6 15.27 -22.86 17.01
N GLN A 7 15.93 -21.69 17.05
CA GLN A 7 16.26 -21.06 18.34
C GLN A 7 15.09 -20.35 19.06
N CYS A 8 13.94 -20.14 18.40
CA CYS A 8 12.82 -19.38 18.98
C CYS A 8 11.51 -20.18 19.09
N THR A 9 11.53 -21.50 18.90
CA THR A 9 10.30 -22.32 18.96
C THR A 9 9.74 -22.48 20.38
N GLU A 10 10.59 -22.34 21.40
CA GLU A 10 10.19 -22.42 22.81
C GLU A 10 10.14 -21.07 23.53
N VAL A 11 10.56 -19.99 22.86
CA VAL A 11 10.60 -18.66 23.44
C VAL A 11 9.32 -17.91 23.11
N ARG A 12 8.53 -17.60 24.14
CA ARG A 12 7.33 -16.77 23.98
C ARG A 12 7.71 -15.32 23.68
N ALA A 13 6.93 -14.66 22.83
CA ALA A 13 7.09 -13.23 22.60
C ALA A 13 6.88 -12.45 23.92
N PRO A 14 7.64 -11.36 24.15
CA PRO A 14 7.49 -10.55 25.34
C PRO A 14 6.10 -9.89 25.37
N PHE A 15 5.39 -10.05 26.49
CA PHE A 15 4.04 -9.53 26.69
C PHE A 15 3.86 -8.06 26.30
N GLY A 16 4.83 -7.21 26.66
CA GLY A 16 4.79 -5.78 26.33
C GLY A 16 4.78 -5.50 24.84
N LEU A 17 5.49 -6.29 24.02
CA LEU A 17 5.52 -6.14 22.57
C LEU A 17 4.17 -6.50 21.95
N SER A 18 3.62 -7.66 22.34
CA SER A 18 2.33 -8.14 21.81
C SER A 18 1.17 -7.21 22.19
N ILE A 19 1.15 -6.68 23.42
CA ILE A 19 0.12 -5.69 23.80
C ILE A 19 0.30 -4.38 23.03
N THR A 20 1.53 -3.86 22.94
CA THR A 20 1.76 -2.56 22.28
C THR A 20 1.37 -2.63 20.81
N THR A 21 1.77 -3.69 20.10
CA THR A 21 1.40 -3.92 18.70
C THR A 21 -0.11 -4.09 18.53
N SER A 22 -0.76 -4.89 19.38
CA SER A 22 -2.21 -5.05 19.36
C SER A 22 -2.95 -3.72 19.54
N VAL A 23 -2.54 -2.87 20.49
CA VAL A 23 -3.19 -1.58 20.76
C VAL A 23 -3.03 -0.65 19.55
N ILE A 24 -1.82 -0.55 19.01
CA ILE A 24 -1.54 0.29 17.82
C ILE A 24 -2.37 -0.17 16.62
N THR A 25 -2.36 -1.46 16.31
CA THR A 25 -3.10 -2.01 15.16
C THR A 25 -4.62 -1.85 15.33
N SER A 26 -5.13 -1.95 16.56
CA SER A 26 -6.55 -1.70 16.86
C SER A 26 -6.93 -0.24 16.60
N LEU A 27 -6.10 0.71 17.02
CA LEU A 27 -6.32 2.14 16.77
C LEU A 27 -6.27 2.45 15.26
N LEU A 28 -5.31 1.86 14.55
CA LEU A 28 -5.21 1.99 13.10
C LEU A 28 -6.47 1.51 12.41
N THR A 29 -6.96 0.31 12.75
CA THR A 29 -8.21 -0.27 12.22
C THR A 29 -9.40 0.70 12.33
N VAL A 30 -9.59 1.30 13.51
CA VAL A 30 -10.72 2.20 13.79
C VAL A 30 -10.65 3.49 12.98
N ILE A 31 -9.46 3.91 12.56
CA ILE A 31 -9.26 5.13 11.78
C ILE A 31 -9.29 4.82 10.27
N THR A 32 -8.56 3.81 9.83
CA THR A 32 -8.34 3.50 8.42
C THR A 32 -9.59 2.95 7.74
N ALA A 33 -10.34 2.08 8.40
CA ALA A 33 -11.50 1.44 7.77
C ALA A 33 -12.64 2.44 7.52
N PRO A 34 -13.12 3.23 8.49
CA PRO A 34 -14.19 4.21 8.23
C PRO A 34 -13.75 5.29 7.23
N GLY A 35 -12.51 5.81 7.36
CA GLY A 35 -12.01 6.86 6.47
C GLY A 35 -11.98 6.43 5.00
N ASN A 36 -11.41 5.26 4.72
CA ASN A 36 -11.35 4.74 3.36
C ASN A 36 -12.71 4.27 2.84
N PHE A 37 -13.60 3.79 3.71
CA PHE A 37 -14.98 3.47 3.33
C PHE A 37 -15.75 4.71 2.87
N LEU A 38 -15.58 5.84 3.57
CA LEU A 38 -16.16 7.12 3.18
C LEU A 38 -15.61 7.60 1.83
N ILE A 39 -14.31 7.44 1.56
CA ILE A 39 -13.72 7.76 0.24
C ILE A 39 -14.37 6.92 -0.86
N CYS A 40 -14.51 5.60 -0.65
CA CYS A 40 -15.20 4.72 -1.59
C CYS A 40 -16.64 5.17 -1.86
N ILE A 41 -17.41 5.46 -0.80
CA ILE A 41 -18.78 5.96 -0.92
C ILE A 41 -18.81 7.29 -1.69
N ALA A 42 -17.93 8.23 -1.37
CA ALA A 42 -17.90 9.54 -2.02
C ALA A 42 -17.67 9.42 -3.54
N ILE A 43 -16.77 8.53 -3.96
CA ILE A 43 -16.48 8.30 -5.39
C ILE A 43 -17.62 7.53 -6.08
N LEU A 44 -18.25 6.55 -5.41
CA LEU A 44 -19.33 5.74 -5.99
C LEU A 44 -20.68 6.45 -6.06
N LYS A 45 -21.03 7.21 -5.01
CA LYS A 45 -22.31 7.92 -4.91
C LYS A 45 -22.32 9.25 -5.66
N ASP A 46 -21.20 9.68 -6.25
CA ASP A 46 -21.13 10.93 -6.99
C ASP A 46 -22.24 11.01 -8.07
N PRO A 47 -23.30 11.81 -7.86
CA PRO A 47 -24.50 11.81 -8.68
C PRO A 47 -24.24 12.35 -10.09
N ASN A 48 -23.28 13.27 -10.21
CA ASN A 48 -23.00 13.99 -11.44
C ASN A 48 -21.97 13.25 -12.32
N LYS A 49 -21.36 12.17 -11.83
CA LYS A 49 -20.24 11.45 -12.47
C LYS A 49 -19.05 12.35 -12.83
N GLU A 50 -18.99 13.54 -12.26
CA GLU A 50 -17.92 14.54 -12.41
C GLU A 50 -16.61 13.98 -11.85
N LEU A 51 -16.69 13.09 -10.86
CA LEU A 51 -15.58 12.36 -10.26
C LEU A 51 -15.16 11.11 -11.07
N ARG A 52 -15.62 10.86 -12.30
CA ARG A 52 -15.08 9.74 -13.11
C ARG A 52 -13.81 10.11 -13.89
N THR A 53 -12.90 10.79 -13.20
CA THR A 53 -11.59 11.16 -13.71
C THR A 53 -10.57 10.03 -13.50
N ALA A 54 -9.49 10.03 -14.28
CA ALA A 54 -8.39 9.08 -14.12
C ALA A 54 -7.84 9.02 -12.69
N PHE A 55 -7.68 10.20 -12.07
CA PHE A 55 -7.29 10.37 -10.67
C PHE A 55 -8.17 9.58 -9.70
N ASN A 56 -9.50 9.61 -9.86
CA ASN A 56 -10.41 8.96 -8.94
C ASN A 56 -10.41 7.42 -9.06
N TYR A 57 -10.01 6.86 -10.20
CA TYR A 57 -9.78 5.41 -10.31
C TYR A 57 -8.57 4.97 -9.48
N LEU A 58 -7.48 5.72 -9.52
CA LEU A 58 -6.29 5.41 -8.71
C LEU A 58 -6.56 5.67 -7.21
N LEU A 59 -7.29 6.75 -6.89
CA LEU A 59 -7.71 7.02 -5.51
C LEU A 59 -8.61 5.91 -4.96
N MET A 60 -9.50 5.36 -5.79
CA MET A 60 -10.31 4.20 -5.43
C MET A 60 -9.45 2.97 -5.15
N ASN A 61 -8.38 2.71 -5.93
CA ASN A 61 -7.48 1.59 -5.64
C ASN A 61 -6.80 1.75 -4.27
N VAL A 62 -6.33 2.96 -3.94
CA VAL A 62 -5.75 3.25 -2.62
C VAL A 62 -6.76 2.94 -1.52
N ALA A 63 -7.98 3.49 -1.62
CA ALA A 63 -9.03 3.27 -0.64
C ALA A 63 -9.41 1.79 -0.47
N ILE A 64 -9.51 1.03 -1.58
CA ILE A 64 -9.77 -0.43 -1.53
C ILE A 64 -8.59 -1.18 -0.90
N SER A 65 -7.36 -0.78 -1.19
CA SER A 65 -6.16 -1.42 -0.65
C SER A 65 -6.04 -1.18 0.86
N ASP A 66 -6.34 0.03 1.31
CA ASP A 66 -6.31 0.38 2.72
C ASP A 66 -7.49 -0.25 3.48
N LEU A 67 -8.66 -0.43 2.84
CA LEU A 67 -9.77 -1.22 3.40
C LEU A 67 -9.42 -2.70 3.52
N LEU A 68 -8.73 -3.27 2.52
CA LEU A 68 -8.24 -4.65 2.60
C LEU A 68 -7.32 -4.84 3.81
N VAL A 69 -6.42 -3.89 4.07
CA VAL A 69 -5.53 -3.95 5.23
C VAL A 69 -6.31 -3.66 6.53
N GLY A 70 -6.97 -2.52 6.61
CA GLY A 70 -7.64 -2.06 7.83
C GLY A 70 -8.84 -2.90 8.26
N ALA A 71 -9.58 -3.52 7.34
CA ALA A 71 -10.78 -4.29 7.68
C ALA A 71 -10.55 -5.81 7.76
N ILE A 72 -9.47 -6.33 7.17
CA ILE A 72 -9.18 -7.78 7.15
C ILE A 72 -7.85 -8.07 7.85
N THR A 73 -6.76 -7.50 7.36
CA THR A 73 -5.41 -7.77 7.87
C THR A 73 -5.27 -7.37 9.34
N ASP A 74 -5.61 -6.11 9.66
CA ASP A 74 -5.36 -5.53 10.97
C ASP A 74 -6.16 -6.22 12.10
N PRO A 75 -7.47 -6.52 11.96
CA PRO A 75 -8.21 -7.27 12.97
C PRO A 75 -7.66 -8.68 13.24
N ILE A 76 -7.18 -9.37 12.19
CA ILE A 76 -6.56 -10.69 12.33
C ILE A 76 -5.25 -10.59 13.12
N PHE A 77 -4.43 -9.56 12.87
CA PHE A 77 -3.21 -9.30 13.62
C PHE A 77 -3.48 -8.90 15.07
N VAL A 78 -4.52 -8.11 15.35
CA VAL A 78 -4.95 -7.80 16.72
C VAL A 78 -5.28 -9.09 17.47
N LEU A 79 -6.09 -9.96 16.88
CA LEU A 79 -6.42 -11.25 17.49
C LEU A 79 -5.16 -12.11 17.71
N PHE A 80 -4.25 -12.13 16.73
CA PHE A 80 -2.98 -12.85 16.84
C PHE A 80 -2.16 -12.37 18.04
N HIS A 81 -1.92 -11.07 18.16
CA HIS A 81 -1.08 -10.50 19.20
C HIS A 81 -1.72 -10.57 20.59
N ILE A 82 -3.05 -10.46 20.70
CA ILE A 82 -3.75 -10.69 21.98
C ILE A 82 -3.57 -12.14 22.42
N ARG A 83 -3.74 -13.12 21.52
CA ARG A 83 -3.55 -14.54 21.87
C ARG A 83 -2.12 -14.85 22.25
N GLU A 84 -1.16 -14.27 21.53
CA GLU A 84 0.27 -14.35 21.85
C GLU A 84 0.57 -13.79 23.25
N ALA A 85 0.04 -12.61 23.59
CA ALA A 85 0.19 -11.99 24.90
C ALA A 85 -0.39 -12.85 26.04
N LEU A 86 -1.53 -13.48 25.78
CA LEU A 86 -2.22 -14.34 26.76
C LEU A 86 -1.65 -15.78 26.81
N GLY A 87 -0.66 -16.10 25.98
CA GLY A 87 -0.04 -17.43 25.93
C GLY A 87 -0.96 -18.53 25.37
N TYR A 88 -2.01 -18.16 24.64
CA TYR A 88 -2.87 -19.10 23.93
C TYR A 88 -2.18 -19.63 22.67
N PRO A 89 -2.54 -20.84 22.19
CA PRO A 89 -2.05 -21.33 20.90
C PRO A 89 -2.45 -20.34 19.80
N VAL A 90 -1.47 -19.90 19.02
CA VAL A 90 -1.66 -18.88 18.01
C VAL A 90 -2.26 -19.50 16.74
N ILE A 91 -3.11 -18.74 16.03
CA ILE A 91 -3.86 -19.22 14.86
C ILE A 91 -2.88 -19.57 13.73
N THR A 92 -3.01 -20.76 13.14
CA THR A 92 -2.08 -21.29 12.11
C THR A 92 -2.27 -20.67 10.72
N TRP A 93 -3.28 -19.83 10.52
CA TRP A 93 -3.67 -19.31 9.22
C TRP A 93 -2.98 -17.96 8.91
N TYR A 94 -1.66 -17.89 9.09
CA TYR A 94 -0.85 -16.68 8.88
C TYR A 94 -0.76 -16.26 7.40
N VAL A 95 -1.04 -17.18 6.48
CA VAL A 95 -0.99 -16.92 5.03
C VAL A 95 -1.98 -15.82 4.63
N LEU A 96 -3.20 -15.84 5.16
CA LEU A 96 -4.23 -14.87 4.81
C LEU A 96 -3.83 -13.43 5.17
N PRO A 97 -3.50 -13.08 6.44
CA PRO A 97 -3.11 -11.73 6.81
C PRO A 97 -1.79 -11.31 6.15
N HIS A 98 -0.84 -12.22 5.94
CA HIS A 98 0.40 -11.90 5.21
C HIS A 98 0.10 -11.51 3.76
N MET A 99 -0.71 -12.30 3.05
CA MET A 99 -1.04 -12.01 1.66
C MET A 99 -1.85 -10.74 1.51
N SER A 100 -2.88 -10.53 2.33
CA SER A 100 -3.66 -9.30 2.28
C SER A 100 -2.82 -8.06 2.61
N PHE A 101 -1.86 -8.17 3.53
CA PHE A 101 -0.87 -7.13 3.80
C PHE A 101 -0.01 -6.81 2.57
N PHE A 102 0.67 -7.81 1.98
CA PHE A 102 1.57 -7.57 0.85
C PHE A 102 0.84 -7.06 -0.40
N ILE A 103 -0.35 -7.59 -0.68
CA ILE A 103 -1.20 -7.15 -1.79
C ILE A 103 -1.63 -5.69 -1.57
N GLY A 104 -2.17 -5.39 -0.38
CA GLY A 104 -2.65 -4.05 -0.03
C GLY A 104 -1.55 -3.00 -0.09
N CYS A 105 -0.39 -3.26 0.52
CA CYS A 105 0.75 -2.35 0.50
C CYS A 105 1.28 -2.11 -0.93
N THR A 106 1.39 -3.16 -1.75
CA THR A 106 1.87 -3.02 -3.14
C THR A 106 0.91 -2.19 -3.97
N SER A 107 -0.39 -2.50 -3.89
CA SER A 107 -1.43 -1.80 -4.64
C SER A 107 -1.53 -0.33 -4.24
N SER A 108 -1.47 -0.04 -2.93
CA SER A 108 -1.48 1.31 -2.40
C SER A 108 -0.26 2.12 -2.85
N LEU A 109 0.97 1.59 -2.68
CA LEU A 109 2.19 2.28 -3.09
C LEU A 109 2.22 2.61 -4.58
N LEU A 110 1.91 1.63 -5.44
CA LEU A 110 1.91 1.84 -6.89
C LEU A 110 0.83 2.84 -7.32
N SER A 111 -0.35 2.79 -6.68
CA SER A 111 -1.44 3.73 -6.97
C SER A 111 -1.07 5.16 -6.54
N ILE A 112 -0.48 5.34 -5.35
CA ILE A 112 -0.01 6.64 -4.86
C ILE A 112 1.13 7.17 -5.73
N ALA A 113 2.08 6.32 -6.13
CA ALA A 113 3.16 6.72 -7.02
C ALA A 113 2.64 7.23 -8.37
N MET A 114 1.68 6.51 -8.97
CA MET A 114 1.05 6.96 -10.21
C MET A 114 0.25 8.25 -10.04
N LEU A 115 -0.48 8.40 -8.92
CA LEU A 115 -1.20 9.63 -8.58
C LEU A 115 -0.24 10.83 -8.47
N ALA A 116 0.88 10.65 -7.78
CA ALA A 116 1.88 11.71 -7.61
C ALA A 116 2.48 12.14 -8.95
N ILE A 117 2.83 11.17 -9.81
CA ILE A 117 3.38 11.45 -11.15
C ILE A 117 2.35 12.16 -12.03
N GLU A 118 1.09 11.70 -12.04
CA GLU A 118 0.02 12.34 -12.82
C GLU A 118 -0.15 13.80 -12.38
N ARG A 119 -0.17 14.06 -11.07
CA ARG A 119 -0.31 15.42 -10.52
C ARG A 119 0.89 16.30 -10.83
N ALA A 120 2.11 15.79 -10.70
CA ALA A 120 3.32 16.53 -11.04
C ALA A 120 3.32 16.96 -12.52
N ILE A 121 2.92 16.07 -13.44
CA ILE A 121 2.83 16.40 -14.87
C ILE A 121 1.70 17.40 -15.14
N ALA A 122 0.53 17.23 -14.51
CA ALA A 122 -0.64 18.06 -14.76
C ALA A 122 -0.51 19.50 -14.24
N VAL A 123 0.23 19.72 -13.15
CA VAL A 123 0.54 21.06 -12.62
C VAL A 123 1.58 21.75 -13.50
N ASN A 124 2.54 20.99 -14.03
CA ASN A 124 3.68 21.52 -14.75
C ASN A 124 3.38 21.77 -16.23
N ALA A 125 2.57 20.94 -16.89
CA ALA A 125 2.17 21.20 -18.26
C ALA A 125 1.14 22.35 -18.30
N SER A 126 1.52 23.48 -18.91
CA SER A 126 0.62 24.60 -19.28
C SER A 126 -0.63 24.18 -20.10
N TYR A 127 -0.68 22.91 -20.51
CA TYR A 127 -1.85 22.25 -21.07
C TYR A 127 -2.36 21.19 -20.08
N HIS A 128 -3.57 21.35 -19.56
CA HIS A 128 -4.28 20.38 -18.70
C HIS A 128 -4.53 19.05 -19.43
N ARG A 129 -3.48 18.28 -19.71
CA ARG A 129 -3.58 16.97 -20.35
C ARG A 129 -3.98 15.95 -19.30
N LYS A 130 -5.29 15.87 -19.06
CA LYS A 130 -5.90 14.85 -18.19
C LYS A 130 -5.50 13.46 -18.70
N LEU A 131 -5.06 12.57 -17.79
CA LEU A 131 -4.80 11.18 -18.16
C LEU A 131 -6.10 10.59 -18.73
N PRO A 132 -6.06 9.97 -19.93
CA PRO A 132 -7.28 9.43 -20.52
C PRO A 132 -7.81 8.29 -19.67
N ARG A 133 -9.13 8.29 -19.41
CA ARG A 133 -9.82 7.31 -18.57
C ARG A 133 -9.46 5.86 -18.91
N LYS A 134 -9.37 5.51 -20.20
CA LYS A 134 -8.99 4.16 -20.64
C LYS A 134 -7.61 3.75 -20.13
N ARG A 135 -6.65 4.68 -20.10
CA ARG A 135 -5.28 4.43 -19.61
C ARG A 135 -5.27 4.27 -18.09
N ALA A 136 -6.03 5.07 -17.36
CA ALA A 136 -6.15 4.96 -15.90
C ALA A 136 -6.76 3.62 -15.46
N ILE A 137 -7.80 3.16 -16.17
CA ILE A 137 -8.40 1.84 -15.93
C ILE A 137 -7.38 0.74 -16.22
N LYS A 138 -6.69 0.80 -17.36
CA LYS A 138 -5.66 -0.19 -17.71
C LYS A 138 -4.55 -0.26 -16.66
N MET A 139 -4.09 0.90 -16.18
CA MET A 139 -3.08 0.98 -15.13
C MET A 139 -3.59 0.43 -13.80
N SER A 140 -4.83 0.74 -13.42
CA SER A 140 -5.45 0.20 -12.20
C SER A 140 -5.52 -1.33 -12.23
N VAL A 141 -5.97 -1.90 -13.34
CA VAL A 141 -6.02 -3.36 -13.52
C VAL A 141 -4.62 -3.96 -13.46
N ALA A 142 -3.63 -3.34 -14.11
CA ALA A 142 -2.25 -3.81 -14.07
C ALA A 142 -1.65 -3.77 -12.66
N ILE A 143 -1.94 -2.72 -11.88
CA ILE A 143 -1.50 -2.60 -10.48
C ILE A 143 -2.07 -3.76 -9.65
N TRP A 144 -3.37 -4.06 -9.76
CA TRP A 144 -3.98 -5.15 -9.02
C TRP A 144 -3.43 -6.52 -9.42
N ILE A 145 -3.28 -6.79 -10.73
CA ILE A 145 -2.69 -8.04 -11.20
C ILE A 145 -1.28 -8.22 -10.64
N PHE A 146 -0.44 -7.19 -10.73
CA PHE A 146 0.92 -7.24 -10.19
C PHE A 146 0.92 -7.41 -8.68
N SER A 147 0.06 -6.68 -7.96
CA SER A 147 -0.02 -6.71 -6.50
C SER A 147 -0.49 -8.06 -5.97
N ILE A 148 -1.28 -8.82 -6.75
CA ILE A 148 -1.70 -10.18 -6.42
C ILE A 148 -0.60 -11.20 -6.78
N ALA A 149 0.03 -11.05 -7.94
CA ALA A 149 1.01 -12.02 -8.44
C ALA A 149 2.35 -11.94 -7.70
N PHE A 150 2.83 -10.74 -7.38
CA PHE A 150 4.15 -10.53 -6.77
C PHE A 150 4.30 -11.21 -5.40
N PRO A 151 3.31 -11.14 -4.49
CA PRO A 151 3.35 -11.87 -3.22
C PRO A 151 3.32 -13.39 -3.36
N CYS A 152 2.94 -13.99 -4.50
CA CYS A 152 2.97 -15.45 -4.65
C CYS A 152 4.37 -16.06 -4.45
N ILE A 153 5.43 -15.27 -4.69
CA ILE A 153 6.83 -15.66 -4.44
C ILE A 153 7.07 -16.00 -2.96
N TYR A 154 6.27 -15.44 -2.05
CA TYR A 154 6.25 -15.76 -0.61
C TYR A 154 6.21 -17.26 -0.32
N PHE A 155 5.45 -18.03 -1.11
CA PHE A 155 5.28 -19.47 -0.87
C PHE A 155 6.57 -20.27 -1.09
N GLU A 156 7.46 -19.81 -1.94
CA GLU A 156 8.73 -20.47 -2.25
C GLU A 156 9.87 -19.97 -1.33
N LEU A 157 9.90 -18.67 -1.02
CA LEU A 157 11.00 -18.06 -0.26
C LEU A 157 10.81 -18.12 1.26
N GLY A 158 9.57 -18.29 1.73
CA GLY A 158 9.20 -18.16 3.13
C GLY A 158 9.13 -16.71 3.61
N TYR A 159 8.45 -16.50 4.74
CA TYR A 159 8.09 -15.17 5.24
C TYR A 159 9.27 -14.21 5.41
N PHE A 160 10.28 -14.57 6.19
CA PHE A 160 11.35 -13.62 6.55
C PHE A 160 12.16 -13.15 5.34
N LYS A 161 12.50 -14.07 4.42
CA LYS A 161 13.25 -13.73 3.21
C LYS A 161 12.40 -12.86 2.28
N PHE A 162 11.14 -13.25 2.07
CA PHE A 162 10.23 -12.47 1.23
C PHE A 162 9.96 -11.09 1.81
N ALA A 163 9.70 -10.96 3.11
CA ALA A 163 9.44 -9.69 3.78
C ALA A 163 10.64 -8.72 3.69
N PHE A 164 11.87 -9.24 3.80
CA PHE A 164 13.09 -8.45 3.62
C PHE A 164 13.22 -7.93 2.18
N ILE A 165 13.08 -8.81 1.19
CA ILE A 165 13.12 -8.45 -0.24
C ILE A 165 12.02 -7.43 -0.56
N PHE A 166 10.80 -7.70 -0.09
CA PHE A 166 9.64 -6.82 -0.23
C PHE A 166 9.94 -5.42 0.31
N SER A 167 10.45 -5.32 1.53
CA SER A 167 10.76 -4.04 2.17
C SER A 167 11.79 -3.24 1.37
N ILE A 168 12.85 -3.89 0.89
CA ILE A 168 13.86 -3.25 0.02
C ILE A 168 13.22 -2.75 -1.28
N LEU A 169 12.39 -3.56 -1.92
CA LEU A 169 11.73 -3.17 -3.16
C LEU A 169 10.78 -1.99 -2.95
N MET A 170 10.02 -1.95 -1.86
CA MET A 170 9.14 -0.82 -1.52
C MET A 170 9.94 0.47 -1.32
N ILE A 171 11.08 0.39 -0.63
CA ILE A 171 12.00 1.52 -0.45
C ILE A 171 12.52 1.99 -1.81
N ILE A 172 13.04 1.08 -2.64
CA ILE A 172 13.57 1.42 -3.98
C ILE A 172 12.49 2.09 -4.84
N VAL A 173 11.27 1.54 -4.88
CA VAL A 173 10.15 2.11 -5.65
C VAL A 173 9.78 3.49 -5.13
N THR A 174 9.79 3.70 -3.81
CA THR A 174 9.53 5.01 -3.21
C THR A 174 10.59 6.03 -3.62
N PHE A 175 11.88 5.69 -3.49
CA PHE A 175 12.97 6.55 -3.91
C PHE A 175 12.92 6.84 -5.42
N ALA A 176 12.67 5.83 -6.25
CA ALA A 176 12.52 6.00 -7.69
C ALA A 176 11.38 6.96 -8.01
N THR A 177 10.23 6.83 -7.32
CA THR A 177 9.09 7.74 -7.48
C THR A 177 9.49 9.17 -7.11
N LEU A 178 10.15 9.38 -5.98
CA LEU A 178 10.63 10.71 -5.57
C LEU A 178 11.62 11.32 -6.58
N CYS A 179 12.56 10.53 -7.10
CA CYS A 179 13.47 10.96 -8.16
C CYS A 179 12.72 11.36 -9.43
N VAL A 180 11.72 10.58 -9.84
CA VAL A 180 10.85 10.93 -10.98
C VAL A 180 10.11 12.25 -10.73
N LEU A 181 9.56 12.45 -9.54
CA LEU A 181 8.87 13.71 -9.20
C LEU A 181 9.82 14.90 -9.25
N ASN A 182 11.04 14.76 -8.70
CA ASN A 182 12.04 15.81 -8.72
C ASN A 182 12.56 16.14 -10.13
N THR A 183 12.76 15.13 -10.97
CA THR A 183 13.14 15.33 -12.38
C THR A 183 12.02 16.04 -13.16
N VAL A 184 10.75 15.65 -12.95
CA VAL A 184 9.61 16.34 -13.56
C VAL A 184 9.51 17.80 -13.10
N ALA A 185 9.77 18.08 -11.82
CA ALA A 185 9.77 19.44 -11.28
C ALA A 185 10.91 20.31 -11.84
N THR A 186 12.15 19.79 -11.87
CA THR A 186 13.33 20.51 -12.39
C THR A 186 13.24 20.79 -13.88
N LEU A 187 12.74 19.84 -14.68
CA LEU A 187 12.51 20.05 -16.11
C LEU A 187 11.53 21.20 -16.35
N GLU A 188 10.52 21.36 -15.52
CA GLU A 188 9.58 22.45 -15.65
C GLU A 188 10.19 23.80 -15.25
N TYR A 189 10.90 23.85 -14.12
CA TYR A 189 11.61 25.05 -13.71
C TYR A 189 12.56 25.55 -14.82
N SER A 190 13.30 24.63 -15.46
CA SER A 190 14.17 24.96 -16.58
C SER A 190 13.42 25.54 -17.81
N LYS A 191 12.23 25.03 -18.13
CA LYS A 191 11.42 25.59 -19.23
C LYS A 191 10.94 27.00 -18.91
N ILE A 192 10.50 27.23 -17.67
CA ILE A 192 10.05 28.55 -17.22
C ILE A 192 11.20 29.56 -17.30
N THR A 193 12.38 29.23 -16.77
CA THR A 193 13.55 30.14 -16.83
C THR A 193 13.93 30.48 -18.27
N LYS A 194 13.88 29.51 -19.20
CA LYS A 194 14.16 29.76 -20.64
C LYS A 194 13.11 30.61 -21.36
N LEU A 195 11.89 30.71 -20.83
CA LEU A 195 10.84 31.60 -21.39
C LEU A 195 11.02 33.06 -20.97
N PHE A 196 11.77 33.33 -19.90
CA PHE A 196 12.01 34.67 -19.36
C PHE A 196 13.44 35.21 -19.61
N SER A 197 14.29 34.45 -20.31
CA SER A 197 15.63 34.86 -20.78
C SER A 197 15.61 35.21 -22.25
#